data_AF-A0AAW3ATY1-F1
#
_entry.id   AF-A0AAW3ATY1-F1
#
_cell.length_a   1.000
_cell.length_b   1.000
_cell.length_c   1.000
_cell.angle_alpha   90.00
_cell.angle_beta   90.00
_cell.angle_gamma   90.00
#
_symmetry.space_group_name_H-M   'P 1'
#
loop_
_entity.id
_entity.type
_entity.pdbx_description
1 polymer ?
#
loop_
_entity_poly.entity_id
_entity_poly.type
_entity_poly.pdbx_seq_one_letter_code
_entity_poly.pdbx_strand_id
1 'polypeptide(L)'
;MSTINEQQHQLLTNPFRGLHADVSRSYRVDQLMEGATATDLILARQEKKSTAFSFLHFRAGARFYEGHWGSVADMQAQLDTFAKATQTTSSKRISTSYLRGTPIPGFTLFNNDLGLQSPLVQCSYPLIVAQRLLLFPDHLRHFHTICGREQVPCDFYADLDLPGESAAGAEKTLLEVLKYLEVRLPGVGFTDPFFLVLTNAVPSKDKMSYHIHARSFTHLKHRALDTSSGAQRKSSCRKAKTRRKKAPTASTRRGLDEESIDEEHDSDPYDDLSDMVSAVDGSPNGSASSRRGSADLTRVVAFQDYRAVKLIADEVNQTLGRDIIDQNCYRPNGMLRCVFSAKMPSAQDHNYRLQSESSVEAARRRLVPLVTASDPALQRYLSETESVLRTMTDPEILELTFVTRHLDADPKVIKAVHEHAASLVAHKSHGQDGSAEQQHRAAVLHATRKYGFKLIRSRQIMGPQATQAAEYDAYGNVVSPFLTEAAKWRRFKTVTAKLRTLPPRAAETYDVWVRVGLALHNFSNEDHVFEEWVLFSLKSPLKYSREVCRKKWVQFERNPDALNWRRGYNYLNSTVWRQV
;
A
#
# COMPACT_ATOMS: atom_id res chain seq x y z
N MET A 1 5.00 39.64 -36.52
CA MET A 1 5.06 38.21 -36.90
C MET A 1 4.87 37.35 -35.65
N SER A 2 3.62 37.28 -35.20
CA SER A 2 3.16 36.72 -33.95
C SER A 2 1.94 35.89 -34.30
N THR A 3 2.02 34.55 -34.19
CA THR A 3 0.90 33.59 -34.08
C THR A 3 1.29 32.10 -34.15
N ILE A 4 2.56 31.70 -34.31
CA ILE A 4 2.89 30.27 -34.52
C ILE A 4 3.14 29.47 -33.22
N ASN A 5 3.27 30.09 -32.04
CA ASN A 5 4.00 29.44 -30.93
C ASN A 5 3.22 28.96 -29.68
N GLU A 6 1.89 28.84 -29.71
CA GLU A 6 1.14 28.29 -28.55
C GLU A 6 0.29 27.05 -28.84
N GLN A 7 0.00 26.75 -30.11
CA GLN A 7 -0.83 25.59 -30.48
C GLN A 7 -0.03 24.29 -30.73
N GLN A 8 1.30 24.35 -30.81
CA GLN A 8 2.13 23.19 -31.22
C GLN A 8 2.54 22.22 -30.10
N HIS A 9 2.12 22.39 -28.85
CA HIS A 9 2.60 21.53 -27.74
C HIS A 9 1.53 21.08 -26.73
N GLN A 10 0.25 21.03 -27.10
CA GLN A 10 -0.74 20.28 -26.29
C GLN A 10 -0.65 18.80 -26.61
N LEU A 11 0.44 18.15 -26.19
CA LEU A 11 0.50 16.69 -26.14
C LEU A 11 -0.57 16.21 -25.15
N LEU A 12 -1.62 15.60 -25.69
CA LEU A 12 -2.68 14.87 -25.00
C LEU A 12 -3.59 15.74 -24.12
N THR A 13 -4.79 16.01 -24.65
CA THR A 13 -5.98 16.41 -23.88
C THR A 13 -6.15 15.52 -22.64
N ASN A 14 -5.98 16.12 -21.47
CA ASN A 14 -6.38 15.61 -20.16
C ASN A 14 -5.95 14.15 -19.84
N PRO A 15 -4.79 13.94 -19.19
CA PRO A 15 -4.29 12.61 -18.80
C PRO A 15 -5.28 11.74 -18.00
N PHE A 16 -6.23 12.38 -17.31
CA PHE A 16 -7.28 11.71 -16.53
C PHE A 16 -8.60 11.52 -17.30
N ARG A 17 -8.57 11.60 -18.64
CA ARG A 17 -9.75 11.32 -19.47
C ARG A 17 -10.37 9.98 -19.08
N GLY A 18 -11.69 9.99 -18.93
CA GLY A 18 -12.49 8.85 -18.48
C GLY A 18 -12.51 8.65 -16.96
N LEU A 19 -11.64 9.34 -16.21
CA LEU A 19 -11.44 9.12 -14.77
C LEU A 19 -11.84 10.33 -13.90
N HIS A 20 -12.39 11.40 -14.47
CA HIS A 20 -12.68 12.64 -13.73
C HIS A 20 -13.59 12.46 -12.52
N ALA A 21 -14.52 11.51 -12.57
CA ALA A 21 -15.42 11.24 -11.46
C ALA A 21 -14.72 10.53 -10.28
N ASP A 22 -13.57 9.92 -10.52
CA ASP A 22 -12.81 9.09 -9.58
C ASP A 22 -11.46 9.70 -9.22
N VAL A 23 -11.18 10.92 -9.71
CA VAL A 23 -10.00 11.71 -9.38
C VAL A 23 -10.44 13.03 -8.76
N SER A 24 -10.02 13.27 -7.52
CA SER A 24 -10.22 14.55 -6.86
C SER A 24 -8.87 15.24 -6.61
N ARG A 25 -8.91 16.58 -6.52
CA ARG A 25 -7.73 17.41 -6.28
C ARG A 25 -7.99 18.38 -5.14
N SER A 26 -7.05 18.51 -4.23
CA SER A 26 -7.05 19.55 -3.20
C SER A 26 -5.64 20.08 -2.93
N TYR A 27 -5.51 21.30 -2.42
CA TYR A 27 -4.25 21.82 -1.88
C TYR A 27 -4.05 21.46 -0.40
N ARG A 28 -5.02 20.76 0.20
CA ARG A 28 -5.05 20.34 1.60
C ARG A 28 -5.16 18.82 1.67
N VAL A 29 -4.12 18.17 2.18
CA VAL A 29 -4.05 16.70 2.28
C VAL A 29 -5.12 16.16 3.22
N ASP A 30 -5.43 16.88 4.29
CA ASP A 30 -6.42 16.51 5.30
C ASP A 30 -7.84 16.40 4.71
N GLN A 31 -8.19 17.29 3.78
CA GLN A 31 -9.48 17.23 3.07
C GLN A 31 -9.62 15.97 2.21
N LEU A 32 -8.52 15.45 1.68
CA LEU A 32 -8.54 14.19 0.92
C LEU A 32 -8.50 12.97 1.85
N MET A 33 -7.83 13.07 3.01
CA MET A 33 -7.75 11.97 3.97
C MET A 33 -9.09 11.63 4.61
N GLU A 34 -9.96 12.61 4.86
CA GLU A 34 -11.23 12.44 5.60
C GLU A 34 -12.18 11.41 4.95
N GLY A 35 -12.10 11.22 3.63
CA GLY A 35 -12.88 10.22 2.88
C GLY A 35 -12.06 9.12 2.20
N ALA A 36 -10.75 9.06 2.46
CA ALA A 36 -9.87 8.11 1.80
C ALA A 36 -9.82 6.76 2.52
N THR A 37 -9.90 5.69 1.75
CA THR A 37 -9.75 4.31 2.25
C THR A 37 -8.32 3.81 2.06
N ALA A 38 -7.97 2.68 2.69
CA ALA A 38 -6.66 2.06 2.51
C ALA A 38 -6.40 1.56 1.07
N THR A 39 -7.46 1.37 0.28
CA THR A 39 -7.39 0.99 -1.14
C THR A 39 -7.20 2.17 -2.09
N ASP A 40 -7.40 3.41 -1.60
CA ASP A 40 -7.26 4.60 -2.42
C ASP A 40 -5.80 5.06 -2.50
N LEU A 41 -5.40 5.47 -3.70
CA LEU A 41 -4.06 5.98 -3.97
C LEU A 41 -4.05 7.51 -3.91
N ILE A 42 -3.08 8.07 -3.18
CA ILE A 42 -2.95 9.52 -3.00
C ILE A 42 -1.52 9.96 -3.30
N LEU A 43 -1.40 10.94 -4.19
CA LEU A 43 -0.14 11.50 -4.64
C LEU A 43 -0.15 13.01 -4.44
N ALA A 44 1.02 13.61 -4.29
CA ALA A 44 1.20 15.04 -4.39
C ALA A 44 1.89 15.39 -5.70
N ARG A 45 1.39 16.42 -6.37
CA ARG A 45 2.04 17.06 -7.50
C ARG A 45 2.65 18.37 -7.04
N GLN A 46 3.94 18.55 -7.27
CA GLN A 46 4.62 19.81 -6.98
C GLN A 46 4.39 20.81 -8.12
N GLU A 47 3.89 22.00 -7.79
CA GLU A 47 3.64 23.07 -8.75
C GLU A 47 4.93 23.83 -9.07
N LYS A 48 5.30 23.89 -10.36
CA LYS A 48 6.55 24.47 -10.82
C LYS A 48 6.73 25.94 -10.39
N LYS A 49 5.65 26.73 -10.39
CA LYS A 49 5.69 28.17 -10.14
C LYS A 49 5.77 28.53 -8.65
N SER A 50 5.09 27.77 -7.79
CA SER A 50 4.91 28.14 -6.39
C SER A 50 5.60 27.19 -5.41
N THR A 51 6.23 26.11 -5.91
CA THR A 51 6.75 24.96 -5.14
C THR A 51 5.72 24.27 -4.22
N ALA A 52 4.48 24.76 -4.21
CA ALA A 52 3.38 24.22 -3.43
C ALA A 52 2.96 22.84 -3.96
N PHE A 53 2.40 22.04 -3.07
CA PHE A 53 1.84 20.75 -3.42
C PHE A 53 0.35 20.85 -3.67
N SER A 54 -0.11 20.20 -4.74
CA SER A 54 -1.50 19.83 -4.90
C SER A 54 -1.63 18.33 -4.81
N PHE A 55 -2.57 17.86 -4.00
CA PHE A 55 -2.80 16.45 -3.75
C PHE A 55 -3.87 15.93 -4.70
N LEU A 56 -3.63 14.73 -5.23
CA LEU A 56 -4.49 13.99 -6.11
C LEU A 56 -4.93 12.73 -5.37
N HIS A 57 -6.24 12.52 -5.25
CA HIS A 57 -6.82 11.31 -4.69
C HIS A 57 -7.52 10.55 -5.80
N PHE A 58 -7.09 9.30 -5.98
CA PHE A 58 -7.66 8.35 -6.91
C PHE A 58 -8.52 7.38 -6.11
N ARG A 59 -9.80 7.29 -6.45
CA ARG A 59 -10.71 6.33 -5.82
C ARG A 59 -10.66 4.99 -6.56
N ALA A 60 -10.44 3.90 -5.83
CA ALA A 60 -10.52 2.56 -6.40
C ALA A 60 -11.99 2.15 -6.62
N GLY A 61 -12.30 1.46 -7.72
CA GLY A 61 -13.66 0.94 -7.97
C GLY A 61 -13.94 0.55 -9.41
N ALA A 62 -15.10 -0.07 -9.66
CA ALA A 62 -15.51 -0.53 -11.00
C ALA A 62 -15.55 0.61 -12.03
N ARG A 63 -16.11 1.76 -11.65
CA ARG A 63 -16.21 2.95 -12.52
C ARG A 63 -14.85 3.44 -13.00
N PHE A 64 -13.82 3.35 -12.17
CA PHE A 64 -12.45 3.71 -12.52
C PHE A 64 -11.92 2.82 -13.66
N TYR A 65 -12.13 1.50 -13.56
CA TYR A 65 -11.73 0.56 -14.60
C TYR A 65 -12.53 0.74 -15.89
N GLU A 66 -13.85 0.88 -15.81
CA GLU A 66 -14.72 1.12 -16.96
C GLU A 66 -14.34 2.40 -17.71
N GLY A 67 -14.13 3.49 -16.97
CA GLY A 67 -13.67 4.77 -17.52
C GLY A 67 -12.27 4.69 -18.14
N HIS A 68 -11.38 3.87 -17.56
CA HIS A 68 -10.09 3.58 -18.16
C HIS A 68 -10.26 2.83 -19.49
N TRP A 69 -10.92 1.67 -19.50
CA TRP A 69 -11.08 0.83 -20.70
C TRP A 69 -11.78 1.58 -21.83
N GLY A 70 -12.79 2.38 -21.52
CA GLY A 70 -13.49 3.23 -22.50
C GLY A 70 -12.63 4.34 -23.11
N SER A 71 -11.48 4.70 -22.51
CA SER A 71 -10.59 5.76 -22.99
C SER A 71 -9.29 5.26 -23.61
N VAL A 72 -8.94 3.97 -23.52
CA VAL A 72 -7.67 3.43 -24.04
C VAL A 72 -7.50 3.65 -25.54
N ALA A 73 -8.53 3.36 -26.34
CA ALA A 73 -8.47 3.51 -27.80
C ALA A 73 -8.22 4.96 -28.20
N ASP A 74 -8.93 5.90 -27.55
CA ASP A 74 -8.75 7.34 -27.78
C ASP A 74 -7.35 7.82 -27.39
N MET A 75 -6.84 7.37 -26.24
CA MET A 75 -5.47 7.70 -25.81
C MET A 75 -4.43 7.23 -26.83
N GLN A 76 -4.59 6.00 -27.34
CA GLN A 76 -3.70 5.45 -28.37
C GLN A 76 -3.77 6.28 -29.64
N ALA A 77 -4.97 6.62 -30.12
CA ALA A 77 -5.15 7.43 -31.32
C ALA A 77 -4.52 8.82 -31.19
N GLN A 78 -4.60 9.44 -30.01
CA GLN A 78 -3.95 10.71 -29.74
C GLN A 78 -2.43 10.60 -29.72
N LEU A 79 -1.89 9.54 -29.11
CA LEU A 79 -0.45 9.30 -29.10
C LEU A 79 0.09 9.04 -30.52
N ASP A 80 -0.63 8.26 -31.32
CA ASP A 80 -0.28 7.99 -32.72
C ASP A 80 -0.31 9.27 -33.56
N THR A 81 -1.33 10.11 -33.37
CA THR A 81 -1.44 11.41 -34.06
C THR A 81 -0.29 12.32 -33.68
N PHE A 82 0.05 12.36 -32.39
CA PHE A 82 1.18 13.13 -31.91
C PHE A 82 2.51 12.64 -32.50
N ALA A 83 2.78 11.33 -32.43
CA ALA A 83 3.99 10.73 -32.97
C ALA A 83 4.15 11.05 -34.47
N LYS A 84 3.07 10.92 -35.26
CA LYS A 84 3.03 11.29 -36.68
C LYS A 84 3.32 12.77 -36.91
N ALA A 85 2.74 13.67 -36.12
CA ALA A 85 2.95 15.11 -36.26
C ALA A 85 4.44 15.47 -36.05
N THR A 86 5.09 14.90 -35.03
CA THR A 86 6.52 15.14 -34.79
C THR A 86 7.47 14.52 -35.81
N GLN A 87 7.06 13.49 -36.55
CA GLN A 87 7.87 12.92 -37.63
C GLN A 87 7.89 13.81 -38.89
N THR A 88 6.90 14.69 -39.08
CA THR A 88 6.84 15.56 -40.27
C THR A 88 7.90 16.67 -40.30
N THR A 89 8.60 16.92 -39.20
CA THR A 89 9.70 17.92 -39.10
C THR A 89 11.10 17.33 -39.30
N SER A 90 11.28 16.00 -39.28
CA SER A 90 12.56 15.35 -39.62
C SER A 90 12.36 14.15 -40.55
N SER A 91 12.65 14.33 -41.84
CA SER A 91 12.72 13.30 -42.90
C SER A 91 11.47 12.44 -43.16
N LYS A 92 10.92 12.55 -44.38
CA LYS A 92 9.72 11.89 -44.92
C LYS A 92 9.82 10.35 -45.09
N ARG A 93 10.22 9.58 -44.09
CA ARG A 93 10.11 8.12 -44.18
C ARG A 93 9.51 7.51 -42.92
N ILE A 94 8.34 6.91 -43.14
CA ILE A 94 7.60 5.95 -42.31
C ILE A 94 6.49 6.59 -41.46
N SER A 95 5.26 6.53 -41.97
CA SER A 95 4.03 6.66 -41.17
C SER A 95 3.77 5.31 -40.49
N THR A 96 4.30 5.10 -39.30
CA THR A 96 3.93 3.95 -38.46
C THR A 96 3.22 4.42 -37.20
N SER A 97 2.25 3.63 -36.75
CA SER A 97 1.66 3.71 -35.40
C SER A 97 2.76 3.67 -34.33
N TYR A 98 2.49 4.18 -33.14
CA TYR A 98 3.41 4.03 -32.02
C TYR A 98 3.71 2.55 -31.78
N LEU A 99 5.00 2.21 -31.77
CA LEU A 99 5.51 0.88 -31.46
C LEU A 99 6.28 0.94 -30.13
N ARG A 100 6.15 -0.12 -29.32
CA ARG A 100 6.90 -0.29 -28.07
C ARG A 100 8.39 0.01 -28.27
N GLY A 101 8.97 0.81 -27.38
CA GLY A 101 10.39 1.17 -27.42
C GLY A 101 10.71 2.35 -28.35
N THR A 102 9.75 2.84 -29.13
CA THR A 102 9.94 4.02 -29.97
C THR A 102 9.98 5.28 -29.11
N PRO A 103 11.04 6.12 -29.22
CA PRO A 103 11.08 7.41 -28.52
C PRO A 103 9.88 8.28 -28.85
N ILE A 104 9.30 8.93 -27.85
CA ILE A 104 8.15 9.83 -28.01
C ILE A 104 8.64 11.26 -27.69
N PRO A 105 8.59 12.20 -28.62
CA PRO A 105 9.06 13.57 -28.34
C PRO A 105 8.31 14.22 -27.18
N GLY A 106 9.02 14.89 -26.27
CA GLY A 106 8.43 15.51 -25.08
C GLY A 106 8.08 14.54 -23.94
N PHE A 107 8.35 13.24 -24.14
CA PHE A 107 8.27 12.20 -23.13
C PHE A 107 9.63 11.53 -22.98
N THR A 108 10.20 11.61 -21.79
CA THR A 108 11.40 10.86 -21.47
C THR A 108 11.08 9.73 -20.50
N LEU A 109 11.24 8.52 -21.01
CA LEU A 109 10.89 7.24 -20.39
C LEU A 109 12.12 6.32 -20.37
N PHE A 110 12.15 5.34 -19.47
CA PHE A 110 13.28 4.42 -19.31
C PHE A 110 13.28 3.36 -20.41
N ASN A 111 12.10 2.80 -20.73
CA ASN A 111 11.93 1.80 -21.78
C ASN A 111 11.15 2.31 -22.99
N ASN A 112 10.66 3.55 -22.96
CA ASN A 112 9.76 4.12 -23.98
C ASN A 112 8.52 3.24 -24.23
N ASP A 113 7.93 2.74 -23.14
CA ASP A 113 6.78 1.86 -23.13
C ASP A 113 5.75 2.32 -22.11
N LEU A 114 4.77 3.10 -22.58
CA LEU A 114 3.65 3.59 -21.76
C LEU A 114 2.66 2.48 -21.36
N GLY A 115 2.84 1.25 -21.83
CA GLY A 115 1.98 0.13 -21.47
C GLY A 115 0.53 0.27 -21.93
N LEU A 116 0.21 1.13 -22.91
CA LEU A 116 -1.16 1.35 -23.41
C LEU A 116 -1.80 0.05 -23.91
N GLN A 117 -1.00 -0.84 -24.49
CA GLN A 117 -1.44 -2.15 -24.99
C GLN A 117 -1.10 -3.31 -24.03
N SER A 118 -0.56 -3.01 -22.85
CA SER A 118 -0.21 -4.03 -21.86
C SER A 118 -1.46 -4.47 -21.10
N PRO A 119 -1.90 -5.74 -21.19
CA PRO A 119 -3.03 -6.21 -20.41
C PRO A 119 -2.80 -6.09 -18.90
N LEU A 120 -1.54 -6.20 -18.45
CA LEU A 120 -1.20 -6.02 -17.04
C LEU A 120 -1.46 -4.59 -16.57
N VAL A 121 -1.09 -3.60 -17.38
CA VAL A 121 -1.31 -2.19 -17.05
C VAL A 121 -2.80 -1.86 -17.08
N GLN A 122 -3.55 -2.33 -18.08
CA GLN A 122 -4.99 -2.09 -18.19
C GLN A 122 -5.83 -2.77 -17.10
N CYS A 123 -5.27 -3.75 -16.40
CA CYS A 123 -5.98 -4.58 -15.41
C CYS A 123 -5.45 -4.42 -13.99
N SER A 124 -4.65 -3.40 -13.72
CA SER A 124 -4.09 -3.14 -12.38
C SER A 124 -4.27 -1.68 -12.02
N TYR A 125 -5.13 -1.42 -11.03
CA TYR A 125 -5.42 -0.09 -10.51
C TYR A 125 -4.17 0.81 -10.33
N PRO A 126 -3.12 0.40 -9.58
CA PRO A 126 -1.95 1.27 -9.40
C PRO A 126 -1.13 1.44 -10.70
N LEU A 127 -1.11 0.45 -11.61
CA LEU A 127 -0.45 0.59 -12.91
C LEU A 127 -1.20 1.54 -13.85
N ILE A 128 -2.53 1.55 -13.81
CA ILE A 128 -3.34 2.53 -14.54
C ILE A 128 -2.99 3.94 -14.07
N VAL A 129 -2.92 4.16 -12.75
CA VAL A 129 -2.52 5.46 -12.18
C VAL A 129 -1.13 5.84 -12.66
N ALA A 130 -0.14 4.95 -12.54
CA ALA A 130 1.22 5.18 -13.01
C ALA A 130 1.26 5.57 -14.51
N GLN A 131 0.53 4.87 -15.36
CA GLN A 131 0.40 5.22 -16.77
C GLN A 131 -0.15 6.64 -16.95
N ARG A 132 -1.22 7.03 -16.23
CA ARG A 132 -1.80 8.38 -16.36
C ARG A 132 -0.85 9.48 -15.92
N LEU A 133 0.00 9.23 -14.93
CA LEU A 133 1.05 10.18 -14.52
C LEU A 133 2.13 10.32 -15.61
N LEU A 134 2.50 9.22 -16.27
CA LEU A 134 3.46 9.24 -17.37
C LEU A 134 2.93 9.95 -18.62
N LEU A 135 1.61 10.13 -18.76
CA LEU A 135 1.01 10.88 -19.87
C LEU A 135 1.10 12.41 -19.72
N PHE A 136 1.47 12.94 -18.54
CA PHE A 136 1.79 14.37 -18.43
C PHE A 136 3.05 14.70 -19.24
N PRO A 137 3.21 15.89 -19.82
CA PRO A 137 4.49 16.34 -20.37
C PRO A 137 5.61 16.28 -19.32
N ASP A 138 6.85 15.99 -19.72
CA ASP A 138 7.99 15.82 -18.80
C ASP A 138 8.09 16.92 -17.76
N HIS A 139 8.03 18.19 -18.20
CA HIS A 139 8.13 19.37 -17.34
C HIS A 139 7.00 19.55 -16.33
N LEU A 140 5.94 18.72 -16.38
CA LEU A 140 4.83 18.70 -15.42
C LEU A 140 4.82 17.45 -14.53
N ARG A 141 5.71 16.48 -14.77
CA ARG A 141 5.78 15.22 -14.03
C ARG A 141 6.62 15.35 -12.76
N HIS A 142 6.15 16.14 -11.80
CA HIS A 142 6.76 16.22 -10.47
C HIS A 142 5.77 15.65 -9.46
N PHE A 143 5.84 14.33 -9.25
CA PHE A 143 4.91 13.57 -8.42
C PHE A 143 5.62 12.93 -7.24
N HIS A 144 4.90 12.90 -6.11
CA HIS A 144 5.36 12.34 -4.85
C HIS A 144 4.28 11.40 -4.30
N THR A 145 4.68 10.27 -3.73
CA THR A 145 3.76 9.42 -2.94
C THR A 145 3.78 9.87 -1.50
N ILE A 146 2.62 9.79 -0.88
CA ILE A 146 2.44 9.93 0.56
C ILE A 146 2.64 8.56 1.21
N CYS A 147 3.80 8.33 1.81
CA CYS A 147 4.25 6.99 2.20
C CYS A 147 3.87 6.58 3.65
N GLY A 148 3.38 7.52 4.48
CA GLY A 148 3.13 7.27 5.92
C GLY A 148 1.66 7.35 6.33
N ARG A 149 0.77 6.84 5.48
CA ARG A 149 -0.64 6.65 5.85
C ARG A 149 -0.76 5.38 6.70
N GLU A 150 -1.42 5.48 7.85
CA GLU A 150 -1.67 4.32 8.69
C GLU A 150 -2.54 3.28 7.96
N GLN A 151 -2.27 2.00 8.19
CA GLN A 151 -3.02 0.87 7.62
C GLN A 151 -3.01 0.79 6.08
N VAL A 152 -2.14 1.54 5.41
CA VAL A 152 -1.85 1.37 3.99
C VAL A 152 -0.63 0.48 3.87
N PRO A 153 -0.78 -0.76 3.34
CA PRO A 153 0.35 -1.65 3.17
C PRO A 153 1.43 -1.01 2.30
N CYS A 154 2.69 -1.28 2.59
CA CYS A 154 3.80 -0.70 1.84
C CYS A 154 4.97 -1.68 1.66
N ASP A 155 5.75 -1.44 0.62
CA ASP A 155 7.06 -2.02 0.40
C ASP A 155 8.07 -1.44 1.41
N PHE A 156 9.26 -2.04 1.53
CA PHE A 156 10.33 -1.39 2.30
C PHE A 156 10.83 -0.17 1.52
N TYR A 157 11.08 0.92 2.22
CA TYR A 157 11.66 2.11 1.62
C TYR A 157 12.55 2.87 2.59
N ALA A 158 13.62 3.49 2.06
CA ALA A 158 14.56 4.30 2.82
C ALA A 158 15.12 5.43 1.96
N ASP A 159 15.33 6.61 2.56
CA ASP A 159 16.09 7.71 1.96
C ASP A 159 17.44 7.78 2.66
N LEU A 160 18.51 7.59 1.90
CA LEU A 160 19.88 7.64 2.40
C LEU A 160 20.38 9.05 2.14
N ASP A 161 20.60 9.81 3.20
CA ASP A 161 21.10 11.17 3.14
C ASP A 161 22.56 11.20 3.61
N LEU A 162 23.49 11.42 2.69
CA LEU A 162 24.93 11.35 2.94
C LEU A 162 25.60 12.71 2.64
N PRO A 163 25.42 13.72 3.51
CA PRO A 163 26.05 15.03 3.34
C PRO A 163 27.57 14.93 3.50
N GLY A 164 28.31 15.55 2.57
CA GLY A 164 29.78 15.58 2.61
C GLY A 164 30.49 14.25 2.33
N GLU A 165 29.76 13.18 2.02
CA GLU A 165 30.33 11.87 1.69
C GLU A 165 30.86 11.85 0.25
N SER A 166 32.02 11.23 0.03
CA SER A 166 32.55 11.04 -1.33
C SER A 166 31.68 10.06 -2.13
N ALA A 167 31.72 10.12 -3.46
CA ALA A 167 30.97 9.18 -4.30
C ALA A 167 31.32 7.71 -3.98
N ALA A 168 32.60 7.40 -3.79
CA ALA A 168 33.04 6.05 -3.43
C ALA A 168 32.58 5.63 -2.02
N GLY A 169 32.63 6.54 -1.03
CA GLY A 169 32.12 6.30 0.31
C GLY A 169 30.60 6.09 0.33
N ALA A 170 29.88 6.84 -0.50
CA ALA A 170 28.44 6.72 -0.66
C ALA A 170 28.03 5.39 -1.31
N GLU A 171 28.73 4.95 -2.36
CA GLU A 171 28.54 3.63 -2.97
C GLU A 171 28.83 2.49 -1.97
N LYS A 172 29.91 2.60 -1.19
CA LYS A 172 30.24 1.63 -0.14
C LYS A 172 29.13 1.54 0.91
N THR A 173 28.64 2.68 1.39
CA THR A 173 27.55 2.76 2.37
C THR A 173 26.27 2.16 1.81
N LEU A 174 25.91 2.48 0.57
CA LEU A 174 24.77 1.89 -0.13
C LEU A 174 24.89 0.37 -0.20
N LEU A 175 26.05 -0.16 -0.58
CA LEU A 175 26.28 -1.61 -0.68
C LEU A 175 26.17 -2.30 0.69
N GLU A 176 26.67 -1.69 1.77
CA GLU A 176 26.52 -2.21 3.13
C GLU A 176 25.06 -2.28 3.55
N VAL A 177 24.29 -1.21 3.28
CA VAL A 177 22.84 -1.19 3.54
C VAL A 177 22.12 -2.26 2.72
N LEU A 178 22.40 -2.40 1.43
CA LEU A 178 21.78 -3.41 0.57
C LEU A 178 22.07 -4.83 1.04
N LYS A 179 23.33 -5.15 1.39
CA LYS A 179 23.71 -6.47 1.93
C LYS A 179 23.02 -6.79 3.24
N TYR A 180 22.92 -5.80 4.13
CA TYR A 180 22.20 -5.97 5.38
C TYR A 180 20.71 -6.29 5.13
N LEU A 181 20.06 -5.49 4.26
CA LEU A 181 18.64 -5.69 3.94
C LEU A 181 18.38 -7.00 3.19
N GLU A 182 19.30 -7.45 2.33
CA GLU A 182 19.19 -8.72 1.61
C GLU A 182 19.09 -9.93 2.54
N VAL A 183 19.73 -9.87 3.71
CA VAL A 183 19.61 -10.90 4.75
C VAL A 183 18.42 -10.63 5.67
N ARG A 184 18.28 -9.38 6.13
CA ARG A 184 17.33 -9.01 7.18
C ARG A 184 15.88 -9.10 6.72
N LEU A 185 15.58 -8.63 5.51
CA LEU A 185 14.22 -8.61 4.96
C LEU A 185 13.64 -10.04 4.86
N PRO A 186 14.32 -11.03 4.25
CA PRO A 186 13.87 -12.43 4.30
C PRO A 186 13.70 -12.95 5.73
N GLY A 187 14.57 -12.55 6.66
CA GLY A 187 14.50 -12.94 8.08
C GLY A 187 13.20 -12.52 8.80
N VAL A 188 12.49 -11.49 8.32
CA VAL A 188 11.16 -11.08 8.83
C VAL A 188 9.99 -11.56 7.97
N GLY A 189 10.27 -12.45 7.02
CA GLY A 189 9.28 -12.96 6.08
C GLY A 189 9.06 -12.08 4.85
N PHE A 190 9.91 -11.06 4.61
CA PHE A 190 9.92 -10.32 3.35
C PHE A 190 10.74 -11.08 2.30
N THR A 191 10.09 -12.04 1.66
CA THR A 191 10.72 -12.98 0.74
C THR A 191 10.96 -12.38 -0.64
N ASP A 192 12.01 -12.85 -1.33
CA ASP A 192 12.42 -12.41 -2.68
C ASP A 192 12.45 -10.88 -2.88
N PRO A 193 13.25 -10.14 -2.09
CA PRO A 193 13.33 -8.69 -2.23
C PRO A 193 13.98 -8.31 -3.57
N PHE A 194 13.28 -7.50 -4.35
CA PHE A 194 13.81 -6.78 -5.51
C PHE A 194 14.04 -5.32 -5.13
N PHE A 195 15.26 -4.83 -5.26
CA PHE A 195 15.61 -3.47 -4.84
C PHE A 195 15.75 -2.56 -6.05
N LEU A 196 14.91 -1.54 -6.10
CA LEU A 196 15.06 -0.39 -6.98
C LEU A 196 15.77 0.72 -6.20
N VAL A 197 16.98 1.06 -6.64
CA VAL A 197 17.73 2.20 -6.11
C VAL A 197 17.57 3.36 -7.08
N LEU A 198 17.13 4.51 -6.57
CA LEU A 198 17.06 5.74 -7.33
C LEU A 198 18.10 6.75 -6.85
N THR A 199 18.67 7.50 -7.77
CA THR A 199 19.63 8.57 -7.51
C THR A 199 19.32 9.81 -8.32
N ASN A 200 19.92 10.94 -7.94
CA ASN A 200 19.92 12.11 -8.80
C ASN A 200 20.78 11.83 -10.05
N ALA A 201 20.24 12.05 -11.24
CA ALA A 201 20.94 11.79 -12.50
C ALA A 201 22.24 12.60 -12.64
N VAL A 202 22.28 13.78 -12.01
CA VAL A 202 23.52 14.51 -11.78
C VAL A 202 23.65 14.66 -10.26
N PRO A 203 24.49 13.84 -9.60
CA PRO A 203 24.70 13.94 -8.16
C PRO A 203 25.19 15.34 -7.77
N SER A 204 24.75 15.83 -6.61
CA SER A 204 25.29 17.07 -6.05
C SER A 204 26.72 16.84 -5.59
N LYS A 205 27.58 17.85 -5.72
CA LYS A 205 28.95 17.79 -5.16
C LYS A 205 28.94 17.79 -3.63
N ASP A 206 27.90 18.35 -3.03
CA ASP A 206 27.83 18.60 -1.58
C ASP A 206 27.06 17.49 -0.83
N LYS A 207 26.26 16.70 -1.55
CA LYS A 207 25.37 15.69 -0.96
C LYS A 207 25.14 14.54 -1.94
N MET A 208 25.47 13.33 -1.47
CA MET A 208 25.05 12.09 -2.11
C MET A 208 23.74 11.63 -1.48
N SER A 209 22.78 11.18 -2.30
CA SER A 209 21.49 10.73 -1.80
C SER A 209 20.95 9.57 -2.63
N TYR A 210 20.42 8.55 -1.97
CA TYR A 210 19.81 7.40 -2.63
C TYR A 210 18.45 7.07 -2.04
N HIS A 211 17.48 6.82 -2.92
CA HIS A 211 16.19 6.28 -2.53
C HIS A 211 16.22 4.77 -2.74
N ILE A 212 16.11 3.99 -1.67
CA ILE A 212 15.96 2.52 -1.77
C ILE A 212 14.48 2.17 -1.70
N HIS A 213 14.02 1.34 -2.63
CA HIS A 213 12.68 0.76 -2.65
C HIS A 213 12.83 -0.74 -2.79
N ALA A 214 12.41 -1.54 -1.82
CA ALA A 214 12.49 -2.99 -1.90
C ALA A 214 11.09 -3.60 -1.95
N ARG A 215 10.80 -4.37 -3.01
CA ARG A 215 9.51 -5.02 -3.26
C ARG A 215 9.66 -6.53 -3.23
N SER A 216 8.73 -7.24 -2.57
CA SER A 216 8.70 -8.70 -2.62
C SER A 216 8.17 -9.19 -3.97
N PHE A 217 8.99 -9.96 -4.68
CA PHE A 217 8.66 -10.60 -5.96
C PHE A 217 8.19 -12.05 -5.80
N THR A 218 7.97 -12.52 -4.57
CA THR A 218 7.58 -13.91 -4.27
C THR A 218 6.35 -14.35 -5.07
N HIS A 219 5.29 -13.53 -5.06
CA HIS A 219 4.09 -13.80 -5.84
C HIS A 219 4.31 -13.82 -7.38
N LEU A 220 5.37 -13.17 -7.87
CA LEU A 220 5.77 -13.19 -9.29
C LEU A 220 6.64 -14.41 -9.64
N LYS A 221 7.45 -14.93 -8.70
CA LYS A 221 8.21 -16.17 -8.92
C LYS A 221 7.32 -17.41 -8.87
N HIS A 222 6.33 -17.44 -7.97
CA HIS A 222 5.34 -18.51 -7.95
C HIS A 222 4.44 -18.55 -9.20
N ARG A 223 4.27 -17.40 -9.87
CA ARG A 223 3.65 -17.29 -11.21
C ARG A 223 4.32 -18.20 -12.25
N ALA A 224 5.64 -18.39 -12.16
CA ALA A 224 6.41 -19.21 -13.11
C ALA A 224 6.34 -20.72 -12.81
N LEU A 225 6.15 -21.09 -11.53
CA LEU A 225 6.09 -22.50 -11.10
C LEU A 225 4.70 -23.12 -11.29
N ASP A 226 3.62 -22.34 -11.14
CA ASP A 226 2.26 -22.79 -11.45
C ASP A 226 2.06 -23.03 -12.96
N THR A 227 2.80 -22.32 -13.82
CA THR A 227 2.77 -22.52 -15.27
C THR A 227 3.54 -23.75 -15.74
N SER A 228 4.57 -24.21 -15.01
CA SER A 228 5.34 -25.42 -15.35
C SER A 228 4.69 -26.72 -14.85
N SER A 229 3.79 -26.64 -13.87
CA SER A 229 3.10 -27.80 -13.27
C SER A 229 1.75 -28.16 -13.95
N GLY A 230 1.39 -27.47 -15.03
CA GLY A 230 0.12 -27.62 -15.75
C GLY A 230 -0.10 -28.94 -16.51
N ALA A 231 0.85 -29.87 -16.54
CA ALA A 231 0.76 -31.09 -17.35
C ALA A 231 0.01 -32.27 -16.69
N GLN A 232 -0.42 -32.20 -15.43
CA GLN A 232 -1.20 -33.28 -14.80
C GLN A 232 -2.28 -32.79 -13.84
N ARG A 233 -3.41 -32.29 -14.36
CA ARG A 233 -4.68 -32.34 -13.62
C ARG A 233 -5.57 -33.42 -14.24
N LYS A 234 -5.40 -34.67 -13.78
CA LYS A 234 -6.38 -35.74 -14.03
C LYS A 234 -7.72 -35.27 -13.48
N SER A 235 -8.72 -35.18 -14.36
CA SER A 235 -10.10 -34.92 -13.96
C SER A 235 -10.55 -36.04 -13.02
N SER A 236 -10.85 -35.72 -11.76
CA SER A 236 -11.60 -36.63 -10.90
C SER A 236 -13.05 -36.15 -10.88
N CYS A 237 -13.86 -36.83 -11.68
CA CYS A 237 -15.30 -36.73 -11.66
C CYS A 237 -15.80 -36.97 -10.23
N ARG A 238 -16.38 -35.94 -9.60
CA ARG A 238 -17.05 -36.08 -8.29
C ARG A 238 -18.36 -36.86 -8.52
N LYS A 239 -18.33 -38.17 -8.22
CA LYS A 239 -19.56 -38.94 -8.00
C LYS A 239 -20.28 -38.38 -6.78
N ALA A 240 -21.50 -37.88 -7.00
CA ALA A 240 -22.42 -37.47 -5.95
C ALA A 240 -22.75 -38.67 -5.04
N LYS A 241 -22.47 -38.56 -3.74
CA LYS A 241 -22.97 -39.50 -2.74
C LYS A 241 -24.34 -39.02 -2.26
N THR A 242 -25.36 -39.78 -2.64
CA THR A 242 -26.74 -39.72 -2.17
C THR A 242 -26.80 -39.90 -0.64
N ARG A 243 -27.53 -38.99 0.04
CA ARG A 243 -27.90 -39.10 1.46
C ARG A 243 -28.74 -40.35 1.67
N ARG A 244 -28.24 -41.31 2.44
CA ARG A 244 -29.03 -42.42 2.99
C ARG A 244 -29.61 -42.00 4.34
N LYS A 245 -30.94 -41.91 4.42
CA LYS A 245 -31.73 -41.77 5.64
C LYS A 245 -31.47 -42.96 6.57
N LYS A 246 -31.24 -42.74 7.87
CA LYS A 246 -31.42 -43.74 8.91
C LYS A 246 -32.71 -43.43 9.67
N ALA A 247 -33.57 -44.45 9.79
CA ALA A 247 -34.80 -44.47 10.56
C ALA A 247 -34.52 -44.72 12.06
N PRO A 248 -35.50 -44.51 12.96
CA PRO A 248 -35.29 -44.32 14.38
C PRO A 248 -35.44 -45.63 15.17
N THR A 249 -34.78 -45.68 16.33
CA THR A 249 -35.09 -46.64 17.40
C THR A 249 -35.14 -45.90 18.73
N ALA A 250 -36.29 -46.01 19.39
CA ALA A 250 -36.57 -45.45 20.71
C ALA A 250 -36.04 -46.35 21.82
N SER A 251 -35.58 -45.75 22.93
CA SER A 251 -35.67 -46.32 24.27
C SER A 251 -35.38 -45.25 25.33
N THR A 252 -36.36 -45.06 26.19
CA THR A 252 -36.49 -44.13 27.31
C THR A 252 -35.54 -44.45 28.46
N ARG A 253 -34.94 -43.44 29.11
CA ARG A 253 -34.90 -43.30 30.58
C ARG A 253 -34.43 -41.90 31.02
N ARG A 254 -35.19 -41.35 31.97
CA ARG A 254 -35.06 -40.02 32.61
C ARG A 254 -33.91 -39.98 33.61
N GLY A 255 -33.29 -38.80 33.73
CA GLY A 255 -32.43 -38.38 34.83
C GLY A 255 -32.00 -36.92 34.63
N LEU A 256 -32.42 -36.06 35.55
CA LEU A 256 -32.08 -34.65 35.82
C LEU A 256 -30.53 -34.45 35.90
N ASP A 257 -29.84 -33.33 35.66
CA ASP A 257 -30.05 -31.87 35.72
C ASP A 257 -28.92 -31.17 34.88
N GLU A 258 -28.96 -29.84 34.81
CA GLU A 258 -27.98 -28.87 34.25
C GLU A 258 -28.26 -28.35 32.83
N GLU A 259 -29.02 -27.24 32.78
CA GLU A 259 -29.06 -26.34 31.63
C GLU A 259 -27.67 -25.71 31.44
N SER A 260 -26.91 -26.26 30.49
CA SER A 260 -25.72 -25.65 29.94
C SER A 260 -26.10 -24.40 29.15
N ILE A 261 -25.65 -23.23 29.64
CA ILE A 261 -25.67 -21.97 28.90
C ILE A 261 -24.82 -22.15 27.63
N ASP A 262 -25.45 -22.00 26.47
CA ASP A 262 -24.77 -21.85 25.18
C ASP A 262 -23.94 -20.56 25.22
N GLU A 263 -22.66 -20.66 25.58
CA GLU A 263 -21.68 -19.63 25.26
C GLU A 263 -21.38 -19.69 23.76
N GLU A 264 -22.00 -18.78 23.00
CA GLU A 264 -21.53 -18.42 21.66
C GLU A 264 -20.07 -17.99 21.75
N HIS A 265 -19.16 -18.91 21.46
CA HIS A 265 -17.75 -18.66 21.33
C HIS A 265 -17.51 -17.83 20.06
N ASP A 266 -17.57 -16.51 20.22
CA ASP A 266 -17.32 -15.51 19.19
C ASP A 266 -15.81 -15.54 18.85
N SER A 267 -15.41 -16.46 17.97
CA SER A 267 -14.05 -16.60 17.49
C SER A 267 -13.68 -15.35 16.66
N ASP A 268 -12.88 -14.47 17.26
CA ASP A 268 -12.29 -13.29 16.64
C ASP A 268 -11.46 -13.69 15.39
N PRO A 269 -11.72 -13.13 14.19
CA PRO A 269 -10.96 -13.43 12.98
C PRO A 269 -9.49 -12.95 13.01
N TYR A 270 -9.02 -12.35 14.12
CA TYR A 270 -7.65 -11.88 14.29
C TYR A 270 -6.76 -12.73 15.21
N ASP A 271 -7.26 -13.86 15.71
CA ASP A 271 -6.55 -14.74 16.66
C ASP A 271 -6.17 -16.10 16.06
N ASP A 272 -5.71 -16.11 14.81
CA ASP A 272 -5.11 -17.31 14.21
C ASP A 272 -3.67 -17.48 14.70
N LEU A 273 -3.53 -18.14 15.86
CA LEU A 273 -2.26 -18.54 16.46
C LEU A 273 -1.62 -19.76 15.77
N SER A 274 -2.20 -20.29 14.68
CA SER A 274 -1.67 -21.47 13.99
C SER A 274 -0.34 -21.24 13.26
N ASP A 275 0.01 -19.97 13.00
CA ASP A 275 1.29 -19.59 12.37
C ASP A 275 2.50 -19.71 13.31
N MET A 276 2.30 -19.78 14.64
CA MET A 276 3.41 -19.85 15.61
C MET A 276 3.98 -21.26 15.82
N VAL A 277 3.23 -22.32 15.50
CA VAL A 277 3.64 -23.70 15.79
C VAL A 277 4.44 -24.33 14.63
N SER A 278 4.48 -23.70 13.45
CA SER A 278 5.15 -24.28 12.28
C SER A 278 6.65 -23.97 12.18
N ALA A 279 7.21 -23.20 13.12
CA ALA A 279 8.60 -22.72 13.04
C ALA A 279 9.60 -23.43 13.98
N VAL A 280 9.18 -24.40 14.81
CA VAL A 280 10.08 -25.01 15.82
C VAL A 280 9.88 -26.53 15.98
N ASP A 281 9.72 -27.29 14.90
CA ASP A 281 9.88 -28.75 14.97
C ASP A 281 10.83 -29.25 13.88
N GLY A 282 12.13 -29.08 14.15
CA GLY A 282 13.18 -29.91 13.59
C GLY A 282 13.32 -31.18 14.42
N SER A 283 12.65 -32.26 14.02
CA SER A 283 13.00 -33.61 14.47
C SER A 283 12.88 -34.61 13.32
N PRO A 284 13.92 -35.44 13.09
CA PRO A 284 13.90 -36.43 12.04
C PRO A 284 13.26 -37.70 12.59
N ASN A 285 12.00 -37.97 12.29
CA ASN A 285 11.46 -39.32 12.10
C ASN A 285 10.00 -39.26 11.65
N GLY A 286 9.70 -40.03 10.61
CA GLY A 286 8.51 -39.86 9.79
C GLY A 286 7.20 -40.24 10.44
N SER A 287 6.16 -39.48 10.11
CA SER A 287 4.89 -40.04 9.66
C SER A 287 4.23 -39.07 8.68
N ALA A 288 4.03 -39.53 7.45
CA ALA A 288 3.48 -38.75 6.35
C ALA A 288 1.98 -38.51 6.57
N SER A 289 1.63 -37.42 7.24
CA SER A 289 0.30 -36.81 7.15
C SER A 289 0.36 -35.69 6.11
N SER A 290 -0.12 -35.97 4.90
CA SER A 290 -0.25 -35.01 3.80
C SER A 290 -1.15 -33.83 4.19
N ARG A 291 -0.58 -32.78 4.77
CA ARG A 291 -1.25 -31.46 4.85
C ARG A 291 -1.00 -30.75 3.53
N ARG A 292 -2.08 -30.59 2.76
CA ARG A 292 -2.14 -29.86 1.48
C ARG A 292 -1.60 -28.43 1.65
N GLY A 293 -0.35 -28.19 1.25
CA GLY A 293 0.24 -26.86 1.12
C GLY A 293 -0.26 -26.13 -0.13
N SER A 294 -1.51 -25.67 -0.13
CA SER A 294 -2.14 -25.03 -1.29
C SER A 294 -2.70 -23.62 -1.02
N ALA A 295 -2.48 -23.03 0.17
CA ALA A 295 -3.14 -21.78 0.55
C ALA A 295 -2.23 -20.53 0.65
N ASP A 296 -0.90 -20.68 0.75
CA ASP A 296 0.02 -19.53 0.98
C ASP A 296 0.68 -18.98 -0.30
N LEU A 297 0.45 -19.61 -1.46
CA LEU A 297 1.18 -19.36 -2.72
C LEU A 297 0.69 -18.14 -3.53
N THR A 298 -0.40 -17.47 -3.12
CA THR A 298 -1.01 -16.35 -3.86
C THR A 298 -1.09 -15.06 -3.04
N ARG A 299 -0.26 -14.90 -2.00
CA ARG A 299 -0.27 -13.69 -1.17
C ARG A 299 0.80 -12.70 -1.59
N VAL A 300 0.44 -11.43 -1.62
CA VAL A 300 1.39 -10.32 -1.81
C VAL A 300 2.01 -10.00 -0.46
N VAL A 301 3.33 -10.11 -0.35
CA VAL A 301 4.05 -9.75 0.88
C VAL A 301 4.30 -8.24 0.90
N ALA A 302 3.92 -7.61 2.00
CA ALA A 302 4.10 -6.17 2.24
C ALA A 302 4.21 -5.92 3.75
N PHE A 303 4.77 -4.77 4.13
CA PHE A 303 4.67 -4.27 5.50
C PHE A 303 3.25 -3.75 5.76
N GLN A 304 2.79 -3.89 7.01
CA GLN A 304 1.48 -3.43 7.43
C GLN A 304 1.28 -1.92 7.16
N ASP A 305 2.29 -1.14 7.52
CA ASP A 305 2.38 0.29 7.27
C ASP A 305 3.82 0.77 7.51
N TYR A 306 4.05 2.07 7.34
CA TYR A 306 5.36 2.70 7.48
C TYR A 306 6.01 2.53 8.86
N ARG A 307 5.26 2.26 9.93
CA ARG A 307 5.83 2.06 11.28
C ARG A 307 6.64 0.78 11.35
N ALA A 308 6.17 -0.27 10.67
CA ALA A 308 6.92 -1.50 10.54
C ALA A 308 8.20 -1.28 9.72
N VAL A 309 8.13 -0.51 8.63
CA VAL A 309 9.32 -0.15 7.83
C VAL A 309 10.33 0.64 8.66
N LYS A 310 9.87 1.61 9.46
CA LYS A 310 10.71 2.43 10.34
C LYS A 310 11.57 1.57 11.29
N LEU A 311 11.02 0.50 11.85
CA LEU A 311 11.78 -0.38 12.76
C LEU A 311 13.00 -1.00 12.08
N ILE A 312 12.89 -1.40 10.81
CA ILE A 312 14.03 -1.93 10.05
C ILE A 312 15.02 -0.80 9.74
N ALA A 313 14.55 0.40 9.40
CA ALA A 313 15.42 1.55 9.17
C ALA A 313 16.20 1.97 10.42
N ASP A 314 15.55 1.96 11.59
CA ASP A 314 16.19 2.18 12.89
C ASP A 314 17.28 1.12 13.14
N GLU A 315 16.98 -0.15 12.86
CA GLU A 315 17.91 -1.27 13.03
C GLU A 315 19.14 -1.13 12.12
N VAL A 316 18.96 -0.67 10.87
CA VAL A 316 20.06 -0.39 9.94
C VAL A 316 20.97 0.73 10.50
N ASN A 317 20.40 1.86 10.91
CA ASN A 317 21.18 2.97 11.47
C ASN A 317 21.95 2.53 12.73
N GLN A 318 21.30 1.77 13.61
CA GLN A 318 21.93 1.23 14.82
C GLN A 318 23.08 0.27 14.47
N THR A 319 22.88 -0.62 13.50
CA THR A 319 23.89 -1.61 13.09
C THR A 319 25.12 -0.95 12.48
N LEU A 320 24.91 0.08 11.66
CA LEU A 320 25.99 0.83 11.02
C LEU A 320 26.58 1.91 11.94
N GLY A 321 25.99 2.14 13.12
CA GLY A 321 26.44 3.14 14.10
C GLY A 321 26.39 4.58 13.60
N ARG A 322 25.57 4.85 12.58
CA ARG A 322 25.45 6.16 11.91
C ARG A 322 24.00 6.39 11.49
N ASP A 323 23.55 7.64 11.56
CA ASP A 323 22.23 8.07 11.06
C ASP A 323 22.26 8.22 9.54
N ILE A 324 22.28 7.10 8.81
CA ILE A 324 22.37 7.05 7.35
C ILE A 324 21.00 7.17 6.69
N ILE A 325 20.00 6.46 7.22
CA ILE A 325 18.62 6.54 6.75
C ILE A 325 17.93 7.71 7.45
N ASP A 326 17.37 8.64 6.67
CA ASP A 326 16.63 9.78 7.17
C ASP A 326 15.32 9.34 7.83
N GLN A 327 15.29 9.46 9.16
CA GLN A 327 14.14 9.12 9.99
C GLN A 327 12.92 10.01 9.73
N ASN A 328 13.11 11.18 9.13
CA ASN A 328 12.01 12.05 8.74
C ASN A 328 11.10 11.41 7.68
N CYS A 329 11.56 10.35 7.00
CA CYS A 329 10.76 9.53 6.08
C CYS A 329 9.53 8.87 6.71
N TYR A 330 9.53 8.72 8.04
CA TYR A 330 8.55 7.88 8.74
C TYR A 330 7.69 8.71 9.71
N ARG A 331 6.80 9.55 9.15
CA ARG A 331 5.93 10.45 9.92
C ARG A 331 4.44 10.10 9.78
N PRO A 332 3.63 10.35 10.83
CA PRO A 332 2.17 10.33 10.71
C PRO A 332 1.71 11.29 9.60
N ASN A 333 0.77 10.86 8.76
CA ASN A 333 0.30 11.54 7.54
C ASN A 333 1.30 11.56 6.36
N GLY A 334 2.43 10.88 6.52
CA GLY A 334 3.38 10.58 5.45
C GLY A 334 4.37 11.67 5.10
N MET A 335 5.54 11.24 4.62
CA MET A 335 6.46 12.07 3.87
C MET A 335 6.11 12.02 2.38
N LEU A 336 6.30 13.14 1.71
CA LEU A 336 6.25 13.24 0.25
C LEU A 336 7.52 12.67 -0.36
N ARG A 337 7.49 11.41 -0.75
CA ARG A 337 8.63 10.80 -1.44
C ARG A 337 8.51 11.02 -2.92
N CYS A 338 9.52 11.61 -3.54
CA CYS A 338 9.54 11.77 -4.99
C CYS A 338 9.43 10.38 -5.65
N VAL A 339 8.31 10.18 -6.32
CA VAL A 339 7.96 8.98 -7.08
C VAL A 339 8.51 9.09 -8.48
N PHE A 340 8.41 10.30 -9.03
CA PHE A 340 8.77 10.59 -10.40
C PHE A 340 8.99 12.09 -10.55
N SER A 341 10.20 12.47 -10.96
CA SER A 341 10.55 13.85 -11.30
C SER A 341 11.08 13.91 -12.73
N ALA A 342 10.21 14.34 -13.63
CA ALA A 342 10.38 15.08 -14.90
C ALA A 342 11.55 14.83 -15.84
N LYS A 343 12.45 13.88 -15.61
CA LYS A 343 13.47 13.53 -16.59
C LYS A 343 13.85 12.06 -16.36
N MET A 344 13.43 11.14 -17.22
CA MET A 344 14.21 9.92 -17.47
C MET A 344 15.05 10.15 -18.72
N PRO A 345 15.97 9.26 -19.19
CA PRO A 345 16.68 9.50 -20.44
C PRO A 345 16.14 8.51 -21.45
N SER A 346 15.87 8.95 -22.68
CA SER A 346 15.85 7.98 -23.76
C SER A 346 17.30 7.56 -24.03
N ALA A 347 17.53 6.36 -24.56
CA ALA A 347 18.87 5.92 -24.97
C ALA A 347 19.60 6.88 -25.94
N GLN A 348 18.91 7.90 -26.47
CA GLN A 348 19.47 8.93 -27.36
C GLN A 348 20.13 10.11 -26.60
N ASP A 349 19.96 10.22 -25.27
CA ASP A 349 20.49 11.34 -24.47
C ASP A 349 22.00 11.27 -24.20
N HIS A 350 22.70 10.21 -24.60
CA HIS A 350 24.17 10.17 -24.52
C HIS A 350 24.84 11.31 -25.32
N ASN A 351 24.11 11.93 -26.27
CA ASN A 351 24.59 13.07 -27.06
C ASN A 351 24.18 14.45 -26.52
N TYR A 352 23.48 14.56 -25.38
CA TYR A 352 22.96 15.84 -24.86
C TYR A 352 23.97 16.69 -24.08
N ARG A 353 25.27 16.34 -24.08
CA ARG A 353 26.34 17.13 -23.43
C ARG A 353 26.57 18.52 -24.06
N LEU A 354 25.81 18.89 -25.08
CA LEU A 354 25.97 20.14 -25.83
C LEU A 354 24.64 20.90 -25.93
N GLN A 355 24.15 21.53 -24.85
CA GLN A 355 23.22 22.69 -24.95
C GLN A 355 22.89 23.36 -23.60
N SER A 356 23.26 24.64 -23.45
CA SER A 356 22.88 25.67 -22.45
C SER A 356 22.82 25.32 -20.94
N GLU A 357 23.28 26.24 -20.08
CA GLU A 357 23.27 26.10 -18.61
C GLU A 357 21.88 25.82 -18.01
N SER A 358 20.81 26.34 -18.62
CA SER A 358 19.43 26.12 -18.17
C SER A 358 18.97 24.66 -18.30
N SER A 359 19.53 23.89 -19.25
CA SER A 359 19.18 22.48 -19.45
C SER A 359 19.86 21.59 -18.39
N VAL A 360 21.06 21.98 -17.96
CA VAL A 360 21.89 21.32 -16.95
C VAL A 360 21.26 21.44 -15.57
N GLU A 361 20.75 22.61 -15.18
CA GLU A 361 20.03 22.79 -13.92
C GLU A 361 18.76 21.94 -13.84
N ALA A 362 18.01 21.89 -14.94
CA ALA A 362 16.84 21.04 -14.99
C ALA A 362 17.24 19.54 -14.94
N ALA A 363 18.40 19.14 -15.50
CA ALA A 363 18.94 17.78 -15.45
C ALA A 363 19.42 17.36 -14.06
N ARG A 364 19.77 18.33 -13.19
CA ARG A 364 20.20 18.09 -11.81
C ARG A 364 19.07 17.67 -10.84
N ARG A 365 17.79 17.97 -11.13
CA ARG A 365 16.65 17.71 -10.22
C ARG A 365 15.92 16.39 -10.47
N ARG A 366 16.66 15.42 -10.98
CA ARG A 366 16.13 14.31 -11.75
C ARG A 366 16.37 13.01 -11.01
N LEU A 367 15.32 12.26 -10.71
CA LEU A 367 15.44 10.97 -10.03
C LEU A 367 15.38 9.82 -11.07
N VAL A 368 16.41 8.96 -11.11
CA VAL A 368 16.53 7.85 -12.07
C VAL A 368 16.95 6.56 -11.37
N PRO A 369 16.62 5.38 -11.92
CA PRO A 369 17.25 4.13 -11.51
C PRO A 369 18.77 4.25 -11.60
N LEU A 370 19.46 3.89 -10.52
CA LEU A 370 20.91 3.77 -10.50
C LEU A 370 21.29 2.52 -11.30
N VAL A 371 22.08 2.69 -12.37
CA VAL A 371 22.50 1.59 -13.27
C VAL A 371 24.02 1.44 -13.37
N THR A 372 24.76 2.44 -12.88
CA THR A 372 26.23 2.47 -12.91
C THR A 372 26.78 2.73 -11.52
N ALA A 373 27.84 2.02 -11.16
CA ALA A 373 28.63 2.23 -9.94
C ALA A 373 30.12 2.00 -10.25
N SER A 374 30.99 2.62 -9.46
CA SER A 374 32.43 2.42 -9.51
C SER A 374 32.85 1.13 -8.78
N ASP A 375 32.15 0.80 -7.69
CA ASP A 375 32.34 -0.45 -6.96
C ASP A 375 31.87 -1.67 -7.81
N PRO A 376 32.73 -2.67 -8.07
CA PRO A 376 32.37 -3.81 -8.91
C PRO A 376 31.25 -4.70 -8.36
N ALA A 377 31.14 -4.83 -7.02
CA ALA A 377 30.11 -5.65 -6.40
C ALA A 377 28.75 -4.95 -6.47
N LEU A 378 28.72 -3.64 -6.24
CA LEU A 378 27.53 -2.82 -6.45
C LEU A 378 27.14 -2.81 -7.94
N GLN A 379 28.11 -2.65 -8.87
CA GLN A 379 27.82 -2.67 -10.30
C GLN A 379 27.14 -3.98 -10.73
N ARG A 380 27.59 -5.13 -10.22
CA ARG A 380 26.92 -6.42 -10.50
C ARG A 380 25.46 -6.41 -10.07
N TYR A 381 25.20 -5.94 -8.86
CA TYR A 381 23.85 -5.81 -8.30
C TYR A 381 22.95 -4.93 -9.19
N LEU A 382 23.48 -3.78 -9.62
CA LEU A 382 22.76 -2.83 -10.47
C LEU A 382 22.52 -3.40 -11.88
N SER A 383 23.48 -4.13 -12.46
CA SER A 383 23.32 -4.78 -13.76
C SER A 383 22.22 -5.85 -13.75
N GLU A 384 22.14 -6.65 -12.69
CA GLU A 384 21.06 -7.63 -12.50
C GLU A 384 19.70 -6.92 -12.37
N THR A 385 19.65 -5.85 -11.57
CA THR A 385 18.45 -5.03 -11.40
C THR A 385 18.00 -4.40 -12.73
N GLU A 386 18.93 -3.80 -13.47
CA GLU A 386 18.64 -3.20 -14.79
C GLU A 386 18.07 -4.24 -15.75
N SER A 387 18.65 -5.45 -15.79
CA SER A 387 18.17 -6.52 -16.68
C SER A 387 16.69 -6.82 -16.47
N VAL A 388 16.22 -6.81 -15.21
CA VAL A 388 14.81 -7.00 -14.86
C VAL A 388 13.99 -5.78 -15.28
N LEU A 389 14.44 -4.56 -14.94
CA LEU A 389 13.74 -3.31 -15.31
C LEU A 389 13.52 -3.20 -16.83
N ARG A 390 14.48 -3.65 -17.65
CA ARG A 390 14.37 -3.65 -19.12
C ARG A 390 13.26 -4.57 -19.66
N THR A 391 12.78 -5.53 -18.86
CA THR A 391 11.64 -6.39 -19.25
C THR A 391 10.28 -5.75 -18.95
N MET A 392 10.24 -4.74 -18.07
CA MET A 392 9.03 -4.11 -17.55
C MET A 392 8.57 -2.95 -18.43
N THR A 393 7.29 -2.59 -18.34
CA THR A 393 6.76 -1.34 -18.89
C THR A 393 7.13 -0.15 -17.98
N ASP A 394 7.18 1.07 -18.51
CA ASP A 394 7.46 2.26 -17.68
C ASP A 394 6.44 2.47 -16.55
N PRO A 395 5.13 2.21 -16.72
CA PRO A 395 4.17 2.21 -15.61
C PRO A 395 4.53 1.22 -14.49
N GLU A 396 5.03 0.02 -14.82
CA GLU A 396 5.45 -0.95 -13.81
C GLU A 396 6.69 -0.47 -13.05
N ILE A 397 7.66 0.15 -13.73
CA ILE A 397 8.83 0.74 -13.08
C ILE A 397 8.42 1.90 -12.16
N LEU A 398 7.54 2.77 -12.64
CA LEU A 398 7.02 3.89 -11.87
C LEU A 398 6.25 3.42 -10.64
N GLU A 399 5.42 2.39 -10.77
CA GLU A 399 4.63 1.91 -9.64
C GLU A 399 5.50 1.30 -8.52
N LEU A 400 6.68 0.75 -8.83
CA LEU A 400 7.68 0.39 -7.80
C LEU A 400 8.08 1.59 -6.93
N THR A 401 8.03 2.80 -7.48
CA THR A 401 8.40 4.00 -6.72
C THR A 401 7.27 4.54 -5.84
N PHE A 402 6.04 4.04 -6.00
CA PHE A 402 4.93 4.43 -5.14
C PHE A 402 5.12 3.99 -3.70
N VAL A 403 5.84 2.89 -3.45
CA VAL A 403 6.04 2.22 -2.14
C VAL A 403 4.77 1.77 -1.41
N THR A 404 3.63 2.43 -1.56
CA THR A 404 2.33 1.96 -1.06
C THR A 404 1.78 0.88 -1.98
N ARG A 405 1.15 -0.14 -1.42
CA ARG A 405 0.58 -1.29 -2.14
C ARG A 405 -0.94 -1.26 -2.09
N HIS A 406 -1.54 -1.46 -3.27
CA HIS A 406 -2.98 -1.41 -3.47
C HIS A 406 -3.43 -2.69 -4.15
N LEU A 407 -4.48 -3.33 -3.61
CA LEU A 407 -5.11 -4.52 -4.17
C LEU A 407 -6.61 -4.32 -4.25
N ASP A 408 -7.23 -4.86 -5.28
CA ASP A 408 -8.69 -4.89 -5.38
C ASP A 408 -9.27 -5.83 -4.31
N ALA A 409 -10.23 -5.32 -3.54
CA ALA A 409 -10.93 -6.08 -2.51
C ALA A 409 -12.33 -6.53 -2.94
N ASP A 410 -12.99 -5.79 -3.84
CA ASP A 410 -14.35 -6.07 -4.29
C ASP A 410 -14.38 -7.25 -5.28
N PRO A 411 -15.06 -8.36 -4.94
CA PRO A 411 -15.19 -9.52 -5.84
C PRO A 411 -15.79 -9.20 -7.21
N LYS A 412 -16.68 -8.19 -7.29
CA LYS A 412 -17.29 -7.78 -8.57
C LYS A 412 -16.28 -7.11 -9.48
N VAL A 413 -15.44 -6.23 -8.92
CA VAL A 413 -14.35 -5.57 -9.63
C VAL A 413 -13.34 -6.60 -10.12
N ILE A 414 -12.89 -7.49 -9.23
CA ILE A 414 -11.93 -8.56 -9.58
C ILE A 414 -12.47 -9.41 -10.73
N LYS A 415 -13.75 -9.78 -10.70
CA LYS A 415 -14.39 -10.55 -11.77
C LYS A 415 -14.40 -9.79 -13.10
N ALA A 416 -14.83 -8.53 -13.09
CA ALA A 416 -14.87 -7.69 -14.30
C ALA A 416 -13.48 -7.50 -14.92
N VAL A 417 -12.48 -7.23 -14.08
CA VAL A 417 -11.07 -7.11 -14.49
C VAL A 417 -10.56 -8.41 -15.10
N HIS A 418 -10.89 -9.56 -14.51
CA HIS A 418 -10.51 -10.86 -15.05
C HIS A 418 -11.15 -11.16 -16.42
N GLU A 419 -12.43 -10.85 -16.58
CA GLU A 419 -13.17 -11.00 -17.85
C GLU A 419 -12.58 -10.10 -18.94
N HIS A 420 -12.28 -8.85 -18.60
CA HIS A 420 -11.63 -7.93 -19.52
C HIS A 420 -10.23 -8.43 -19.92
N ALA A 421 -9.40 -8.84 -18.97
CA ALA A 421 -8.08 -9.43 -19.24
C ALA A 421 -8.16 -10.65 -20.15
N ALA A 422 -9.15 -11.53 -19.94
CA ALA A 422 -9.40 -12.69 -20.79
C ALA A 422 -9.76 -12.30 -22.23
N SER A 423 -10.53 -11.22 -22.42
CA SER A 423 -10.82 -10.67 -23.75
C SER A 423 -9.57 -10.17 -24.48
N LEU A 424 -8.65 -9.47 -23.77
CA LEU A 424 -7.44 -8.91 -24.36
C LEU A 424 -6.45 -9.99 -24.84
N VAL A 425 -6.44 -11.15 -24.18
CA VAL A 425 -5.54 -12.27 -24.50
C VAL A 425 -6.22 -13.38 -25.30
N ALA A 426 -7.50 -13.22 -25.65
CA ALA A 426 -8.29 -14.25 -26.34
C ALA A 426 -7.69 -14.63 -27.71
N HIS A 427 -7.21 -13.64 -28.48
CA HIS A 427 -6.64 -13.87 -29.82
C HIS A 427 -5.21 -14.45 -29.81
N LYS A 428 -4.54 -14.48 -28.65
CA LYS A 428 -3.20 -15.07 -28.48
C LYS A 428 -3.25 -16.58 -28.17
N SER A 429 -4.37 -17.24 -28.49
CA SER A 429 -4.70 -18.61 -28.07
C SER A 429 -4.16 -19.74 -28.96
N HIS A 430 -3.55 -19.40 -30.10
CA HIS A 430 -3.14 -20.40 -31.10
C HIS A 430 -1.67 -20.81 -31.03
N GLY A 431 -0.91 -20.31 -30.05
CA GLY A 431 0.47 -20.73 -29.81
C GLY A 431 0.56 -22.19 -29.34
N GLN A 432 1.65 -22.87 -29.69
CA GLN A 432 1.95 -24.23 -29.22
C GLN A 432 2.03 -24.29 -27.68
N ASP A 433 1.72 -25.45 -27.10
CA ASP A 433 1.83 -25.67 -25.65
C ASP A 433 3.28 -25.41 -25.18
N GLY A 434 3.43 -24.56 -24.16
CA GLY A 434 4.71 -24.10 -23.63
C GLY A 434 5.30 -22.86 -24.31
N SER A 435 4.63 -22.29 -25.33
CA SER A 435 5.10 -21.07 -25.99
C SER A 435 5.14 -19.85 -25.06
N ALA A 436 6.01 -18.89 -25.36
CA ALA A 436 6.11 -17.62 -24.64
C ALA A 436 4.77 -16.85 -24.62
N GLU A 437 3.94 -17.00 -25.65
CA GLU A 437 2.61 -16.41 -25.75
C GLU A 437 1.62 -17.02 -24.76
N GLN A 438 1.62 -18.34 -24.61
CA GLN A 438 0.78 -19.04 -23.64
C GLN A 438 1.21 -18.72 -22.20
N GLN A 439 2.53 -18.67 -21.95
CA GLN A 439 3.08 -18.23 -20.66
C GLN A 439 2.65 -16.80 -20.36
N HIS A 440 2.80 -15.87 -21.31
CA HIS A 440 2.34 -14.49 -21.17
C HIS A 440 0.83 -14.39 -20.90
N ARG A 441 0.01 -15.17 -21.59
CA ARG A 441 -1.44 -15.24 -21.35
C ARG A 441 -1.76 -15.72 -19.94
N ALA A 442 -1.19 -16.84 -19.51
CA ALA A 442 -1.39 -17.38 -18.17
C ALA A 442 -0.93 -16.37 -17.11
N ALA A 443 0.19 -15.71 -17.37
CA ALA A 443 0.78 -14.69 -16.54
C ALA A 443 -0.18 -13.49 -16.38
N VAL A 444 -0.84 -13.01 -17.44
CA VAL A 444 -1.85 -11.93 -17.38
C VAL A 444 -3.07 -12.36 -16.56
N LEU A 445 -3.64 -13.53 -16.86
CA LEU A 445 -4.84 -14.03 -16.17
C LEU A 445 -4.59 -14.33 -14.70
N HIS A 446 -3.37 -14.73 -14.35
CA HIS A 446 -2.97 -14.91 -12.97
C HIS A 446 -2.93 -13.58 -12.22
N ALA A 447 -2.44 -12.51 -12.84
CA ALA A 447 -2.32 -11.19 -12.23
C ALA A 447 -3.69 -10.54 -11.89
N THR A 448 -4.78 -11.03 -12.48
CA THR A 448 -6.15 -10.55 -12.19
C THR A 448 -6.92 -11.44 -11.21
N ARG A 449 -6.25 -12.43 -10.60
CA ARG A 449 -6.84 -13.24 -9.54
C ARG A 449 -7.00 -12.43 -8.26
N LYS A 450 -7.86 -12.93 -7.35
CA LYS A 450 -7.97 -12.36 -6.00
C LYS A 450 -6.67 -12.61 -5.24
N TYR A 451 -5.96 -11.52 -4.94
CA TYR A 451 -4.80 -11.52 -4.04
C TYR A 451 -5.20 -11.07 -2.64
N GLY A 452 -4.50 -11.58 -1.64
CA GLY A 452 -4.53 -11.07 -0.27
C GLY A 452 -3.13 -10.64 0.15
N PHE A 453 -3.04 -9.76 1.14
CA PHE A 453 -1.75 -9.41 1.72
C PHE A 453 -1.29 -10.44 2.76
N LYS A 454 -0.01 -10.78 2.73
CA LYS A 454 0.74 -11.33 3.88
C LYS A 454 1.49 -10.16 4.50
N LEU A 455 0.93 -9.60 5.57
CA LEU A 455 1.45 -8.39 6.19
C LEU A 455 2.55 -8.68 7.22
N ILE A 456 3.69 -8.03 7.05
CA ILE A 456 4.76 -7.98 8.05
C ILE A 456 4.44 -6.86 9.04
N ARG A 457 4.39 -7.22 10.31
CA ARG A 457 3.96 -6.40 11.43
C ARG A 457 5.15 -6.17 12.37
N SER A 458 5.09 -5.13 13.18
CA SER A 458 6.13 -4.79 14.17
C SER A 458 6.56 -5.97 15.04
N ARG A 459 5.62 -6.83 15.44
CA ARG A 459 5.89 -8.05 16.24
C ARG A 459 6.85 -9.04 15.56
N GLN A 460 6.78 -9.16 14.23
CA GLN A 460 7.68 -10.05 13.47
C GLN A 460 9.08 -9.45 13.32
N ILE A 461 9.19 -8.13 13.40
CA ILE A 461 10.46 -7.41 13.26
C ILE A 461 11.24 -7.43 14.57
N MET A 462 10.58 -7.05 15.67
CA MET A 462 11.23 -6.95 16.98
C MET A 462 11.45 -8.31 17.66
N GLY A 463 10.84 -9.38 17.13
CA GLY A 463 10.93 -10.72 17.68
C GLY A 463 10.08 -10.95 18.95
N PRO A 464 9.97 -12.21 19.40
CA PRO A 464 9.08 -12.60 20.50
C PRO A 464 9.45 -11.99 21.87
N GLN A 465 10.71 -11.58 22.06
CA GLN A 465 11.18 -10.98 23.32
C GLN A 465 10.71 -9.53 23.51
N ALA A 466 10.57 -8.75 22.43
CA ALA A 466 10.07 -7.38 22.52
C ALA A 466 8.56 -7.28 22.78
N THR A 467 7.80 -8.34 22.44
CA THR A 467 6.37 -8.47 22.81
C THR A 467 6.13 -8.69 24.30
N GLN A 468 7.18 -8.90 25.10
CA GLN A 468 7.11 -9.03 26.55
C GLN A 468 7.42 -7.74 27.30
N ALA A 469 7.12 -6.56 26.73
CA ALA A 469 6.96 -5.37 27.55
C ALA A 469 5.69 -5.55 28.42
N ALA A 470 5.80 -6.36 29.46
CA ALA A 470 4.77 -6.53 30.46
C ALA A 470 4.54 -5.15 31.10
N GLU A 471 3.32 -4.63 30.96
CA GLU A 471 2.91 -3.48 31.76
C GLU A 471 2.80 -3.95 33.21
N TYR A 472 3.36 -3.17 34.14
CA TYR A 472 3.25 -3.45 35.57
C TYR A 472 2.29 -2.46 36.21
N ASP A 473 1.46 -2.94 37.13
CA ASP A 473 0.56 -2.07 37.89
C ASP A 473 1.36 -1.24 38.91
N ALA A 474 0.68 -0.32 39.62
CA ALA A 474 1.30 0.51 40.64
C ALA A 474 1.93 -0.28 41.81
N TYR A 475 1.65 -1.57 41.91
CA TYR A 475 2.14 -2.50 42.92
C TYR A 475 3.20 -3.47 42.38
N GLY A 476 3.61 -3.32 41.12
CA GLY A 476 4.63 -4.14 40.47
C GLY A 476 4.15 -5.50 39.95
N ASN A 477 2.84 -5.75 39.88
CA ASN A 477 2.30 -6.98 39.31
C ASN A 477 2.10 -6.84 37.80
N VAL A 478 2.25 -7.94 37.06
CA VAL A 478 1.99 -7.97 35.61
C VAL A 478 0.52 -7.66 35.35
N VAL A 479 0.26 -6.59 34.59
CA VAL A 479 -1.07 -6.19 34.14
C VAL A 479 -1.53 -7.18 33.08
N SER A 480 -2.73 -7.72 33.25
CA SER A 480 -3.37 -8.57 32.24
C SER A 480 -3.37 -7.87 30.87
N PRO A 481 -3.11 -8.57 29.75
CA PRO A 481 -3.18 -7.98 28.40
C PRO A 481 -4.47 -7.22 28.11
N PHE A 482 -5.57 -7.61 28.76
CA PHE A 482 -6.90 -6.99 28.65
C PHE A 482 -7.06 -5.69 29.44
N LEU A 483 -6.11 -5.36 30.32
CA LEU A 483 -6.10 -4.18 31.19
C LEU A 483 -4.94 -3.21 30.86
N THR A 484 -4.18 -3.50 29.81
CA THR A 484 -3.09 -2.65 29.33
C THR A 484 -3.57 -1.27 28.87
N GLU A 485 -2.73 -0.25 28.94
CA GLU A 485 -2.99 1.08 28.38
C GLU A 485 -3.26 1.00 26.87
N ALA A 486 -2.55 0.12 26.15
CA ALA A 486 -2.84 -0.13 24.74
C ALA A 486 -4.25 -0.71 24.50
N ALA A 487 -4.74 -1.61 25.36
CA ALA A 487 -6.10 -2.13 25.29
C ALA A 487 -7.15 -1.07 25.68
N LYS A 488 -6.84 -0.23 26.67
CA LYS A 488 -7.68 0.89 27.11
C LYS A 488 -7.96 1.86 25.98
N TRP A 489 -6.94 2.33 25.26
CA TRP A 489 -7.13 3.29 24.18
C TRP A 489 -7.81 2.69 22.94
N ARG A 490 -7.56 1.41 22.62
CA ARG A 490 -8.33 0.71 21.58
C ARG A 490 -9.81 0.64 21.92
N ARG A 491 -10.14 0.25 23.16
CA ARG A 491 -11.52 0.16 23.64
C ARG A 491 -12.20 1.51 23.73
N PHE A 492 -11.48 2.56 24.10
CA PHE A 492 -11.95 3.95 24.07
C PHE A 492 -12.44 4.33 22.67
N LYS A 493 -11.62 4.11 21.63
CA LYS A 493 -12.01 4.37 20.23
C LYS A 493 -13.28 3.60 19.81
N THR A 494 -13.40 2.34 20.23
CA THR A 494 -14.60 1.54 19.93
C THR A 494 -15.86 2.12 20.59
N VAL A 495 -15.79 2.51 21.87
CA VAL A 495 -16.98 3.03 22.57
C VAL A 495 -17.35 4.44 22.15
N THR A 496 -16.40 5.30 21.78
CA THR A 496 -16.71 6.66 21.30
C THR A 496 -17.34 6.62 19.91
N ALA A 497 -16.86 5.75 19.02
CA ALA A 497 -17.50 5.50 17.72
C ALA A 497 -18.97 5.06 17.91
N LYS A 498 -19.23 4.18 18.87
CA LYS A 498 -20.58 3.78 19.26
C LYS A 498 -21.39 4.94 19.89
N LEU A 499 -20.83 5.68 20.83
CA LEU A 499 -21.52 6.78 21.50
C LEU A 499 -22.02 7.84 20.50
N ARG A 500 -21.22 8.10 19.45
CA ARG A 500 -21.57 9.01 18.36
C ARG A 500 -22.80 8.55 17.56
N THR A 501 -23.05 7.25 17.44
CA THR A 501 -24.21 6.71 16.69
C THR A 501 -25.50 6.59 17.51
N LEU A 502 -25.47 6.80 18.83
CA LEU A 502 -26.69 6.79 19.67
C LEU A 502 -27.70 7.89 19.25
N PRO A 503 -29.01 7.64 19.34
CA PRO A 503 -30.03 8.64 19.01
C PRO A 503 -30.05 9.81 20.02
N PRO A 504 -30.56 11.00 19.64
CA PRO A 504 -30.55 12.17 20.52
C PRO A 504 -31.23 11.97 21.89
N ARG A 505 -32.31 11.17 21.93
CA ARG A 505 -33.02 10.81 23.17
C ARG A 505 -32.12 10.18 24.25
N ALA A 506 -31.00 9.56 23.85
CA ALA A 506 -30.04 8.97 24.78
C ALA A 506 -29.43 9.98 25.74
N ALA A 507 -29.28 11.23 25.30
CA ALA A 507 -28.71 12.30 26.11
C ALA A 507 -29.77 13.05 26.92
N GLU A 508 -31.07 12.81 26.72
CA GLU A 508 -32.13 13.58 27.40
C GLU A 508 -32.27 13.24 28.88
N THR A 509 -32.00 11.99 29.25
CA THR A 509 -32.10 11.50 30.63
C THR A 509 -30.85 11.86 31.42
N TYR A 510 -31.01 12.58 32.53
CA TYR A 510 -29.89 13.00 33.38
C TYR A 510 -29.05 11.80 33.89
N ASP A 511 -29.68 10.70 34.28
CA ASP A 511 -28.98 9.49 34.74
C ASP A 511 -28.05 8.92 33.66
N VAL A 512 -28.54 8.77 32.42
CA VAL A 512 -27.73 8.29 31.29
C VAL A 512 -26.61 9.28 30.97
N TRP A 513 -26.92 10.58 30.93
CA TRP A 513 -25.95 11.63 30.67
C TRP A 513 -24.79 11.66 31.68
N VAL A 514 -25.09 11.57 32.98
CA VAL A 514 -24.08 11.54 34.05
C VAL A 514 -23.26 10.25 33.98
N ARG A 515 -23.90 9.09 33.79
CA ARG A 515 -23.19 7.80 33.75
C ARG A 515 -22.29 7.68 32.52
N VAL A 516 -22.69 8.22 31.37
CA VAL A 516 -21.83 8.32 30.19
C VAL A 516 -20.63 9.22 30.49
N GLY A 517 -20.85 10.37 31.12
CA GLY A 517 -19.77 11.28 31.54
C GLY A 517 -18.77 10.61 32.48
N LEU A 518 -19.27 9.94 33.52
CA LEU A 518 -18.45 9.21 34.48
C LEU A 518 -17.68 8.05 33.83
N ALA A 519 -18.33 7.31 32.94
CA ALA A 519 -17.70 6.20 32.22
C ALA A 519 -16.57 6.68 31.30
N LEU A 520 -16.74 7.82 30.62
CA LEU A 520 -15.69 8.45 29.83
C LEU A 520 -14.57 8.99 30.73
N HIS A 521 -14.90 9.68 31.81
CA HIS A 521 -13.93 10.22 32.78
C HIS A 521 -13.03 9.12 33.38
N ASN A 522 -13.56 7.90 33.55
CA ASN A 522 -12.76 6.76 34.00
C ASN A 522 -11.67 6.34 33.00
N PHE A 523 -11.80 6.64 31.69
CA PHE A 523 -10.71 6.40 30.72
C PHE A 523 -9.56 7.38 30.90
N SER A 524 -9.80 8.68 30.87
CA SER A 524 -8.77 9.70 31.11
C SER A 524 -9.42 11.05 31.46
N ASN A 525 -8.66 11.93 32.09
CA ASN A 525 -9.04 13.32 32.33
C ASN A 525 -8.46 14.28 31.28
N GLU A 526 -7.93 13.75 30.18
CA GLU A 526 -7.46 14.57 29.07
C GLU A 526 -8.62 15.26 28.35
N ASP A 527 -8.34 16.45 27.80
CA ASP A 527 -9.36 17.26 27.13
C ASP A 527 -10.04 16.51 25.97
N HIS A 528 -9.31 15.65 25.26
CA HIS A 528 -9.88 14.89 24.14
C HIS A 528 -10.99 13.90 24.59
N VAL A 529 -10.95 13.40 25.84
CA VAL A 529 -12.01 12.55 26.39
C VAL A 529 -13.21 13.39 26.83
N PHE A 530 -12.94 14.56 27.41
CA PHE A 530 -13.98 15.53 27.74
C PHE A 530 -14.75 15.99 26.50
N GLU A 531 -14.06 16.22 25.37
CA GLU A 531 -14.72 16.58 24.10
C GLU A 531 -15.75 15.54 23.65
N GLU A 532 -15.48 14.24 23.80
CA GLU A 532 -16.45 13.20 23.45
C GLU A 532 -17.72 13.28 24.29
N TRP A 533 -17.60 13.62 25.57
CA TRP A 533 -18.77 13.82 26.42
C TRP A 533 -19.54 15.08 26.02
N VAL A 534 -18.84 16.17 25.66
CA VAL A 534 -19.48 17.38 25.12
C VAL A 534 -20.25 17.06 23.85
N LEU A 535 -19.64 16.33 22.89
CA LEU A 535 -20.30 15.91 21.65
C LEU A 535 -21.57 15.09 21.92
N PHE A 536 -21.52 14.16 22.88
CA PHE A 536 -22.71 13.42 23.30
C PHE A 536 -23.78 14.32 23.93
N SER A 537 -23.36 15.26 24.79
CA SER A 537 -24.24 16.21 25.49
C SER A 537 -24.97 17.14 24.53
N LEU A 538 -24.30 17.59 23.46
CA LEU A 538 -24.85 18.47 22.43
C LEU A 538 -25.94 17.81 21.58
N LYS A 539 -26.20 16.51 21.76
CA LYS A 539 -27.41 15.86 21.23
C LYS A 539 -28.70 16.33 21.91
N SER A 540 -28.60 16.91 23.12
CA SER A 540 -29.70 17.57 23.82
C SER A 540 -29.31 19.02 24.17
N PRO A 541 -29.19 19.91 23.17
CA PRO A 541 -28.61 21.25 23.34
C PRO A 541 -29.47 22.19 24.21
N LEU A 542 -30.75 21.87 24.37
CA LEU A 542 -31.66 22.59 25.27
C LEU A 542 -31.39 22.31 26.76
N LYS A 543 -30.75 21.17 27.08
CA LYS A 543 -30.47 20.76 28.47
C LYS A 543 -29.00 20.98 28.86
N TYR A 544 -28.07 20.72 27.94
CA TYR A 544 -26.65 20.71 28.25
C TYR A 544 -25.88 21.65 27.33
N SER A 545 -25.07 22.51 27.94
CA SER A 545 -24.05 23.30 27.26
C SER A 545 -22.67 22.79 27.66
N ARG A 546 -21.65 23.15 26.88
CA ARG A 546 -20.25 22.85 27.19
C ARG A 546 -19.85 23.29 28.62
N GLU A 547 -20.37 24.42 29.06
CA GLU A 547 -20.13 24.96 30.41
C GLU A 547 -20.75 24.08 31.49
N VAL A 548 -21.97 23.57 31.27
CA VAL A 548 -22.63 22.61 32.17
C VAL A 548 -21.83 21.30 32.24
N CYS A 549 -21.35 20.81 31.09
CA CYS A 549 -20.46 19.64 31.05
C CYS A 549 -19.19 19.91 31.86
N ARG A 550 -18.50 21.05 31.67
CA ARG A 550 -17.24 21.34 32.38
C ARG A 550 -17.44 21.41 33.89
N LYS A 551 -18.50 22.10 34.35
CA LYS A 551 -18.85 22.16 35.78
C LYS A 551 -19.07 20.79 36.39
N LYS A 552 -19.70 19.88 35.65
CA LYS A 552 -19.97 18.53 36.11
C LYS A 552 -18.75 17.61 36.00
N TRP A 553 -17.91 17.78 34.98
CA TRP A 553 -16.68 17.02 34.77
C TRP A 553 -15.73 17.12 35.95
N VAL A 554 -15.55 18.35 36.49
CA VAL A 554 -14.68 18.61 37.65
C VAL A 554 -15.20 17.97 38.95
N GLN A 555 -16.49 17.61 39.01
CA GLN A 555 -17.07 16.91 40.17
C GLN A 555 -16.85 15.40 40.15
N PHE A 556 -16.37 14.83 39.03
CA PHE A 556 -16.11 13.41 38.97
C PHE A 556 -14.83 13.05 39.72
N GLU A 557 -14.95 12.22 40.76
CA GLU A 557 -13.80 11.68 41.46
C GLU A 557 -13.19 10.55 40.64
N ARG A 558 -11.87 10.63 40.39
CA ARG A 558 -11.14 9.58 39.70
C ARG A 558 -10.60 8.57 40.70
N ASN A 559 -10.88 7.30 40.44
CA ASN A 559 -10.12 6.21 41.01
C ASN A 559 -9.22 5.62 39.90
N PRO A 560 -7.88 5.74 40.01
CA PRO A 560 -6.93 5.38 38.94
C PRO A 560 -6.82 3.87 38.65
N ASP A 561 -7.63 3.03 39.30
CA ASP A 561 -7.69 1.59 39.08
C ASP A 561 -8.13 1.20 37.65
N ALA A 562 -7.36 0.29 37.04
CA ALA A 562 -7.61 -0.29 35.72
C ALA A 562 -9.00 -0.97 35.60
N LEU A 563 -9.56 -1.44 36.71
CA LEU A 563 -10.90 -2.01 36.75
C LEU A 563 -12.00 -0.96 36.52
N ASN A 564 -11.76 0.31 36.83
CA ASN A 564 -12.77 1.36 36.70
C ASN A 564 -13.01 1.78 35.24
N TRP A 565 -11.95 1.93 34.45
CA TRP A 565 -12.13 2.21 33.01
C TRP A 565 -12.73 1.01 32.28
N ARG A 566 -12.44 -0.23 32.72
CA ARG A 566 -13.11 -1.44 32.20
C ARG A 566 -14.62 -1.44 32.51
N ARG A 567 -15.02 -1.05 33.72
CA ARG A 567 -16.44 -0.87 34.07
C ARG A 567 -17.08 0.21 33.20
N GLY A 568 -16.38 1.33 32.97
CA GLY A 568 -16.80 2.38 32.06
C GLY A 568 -17.00 1.87 30.63
N TYR A 569 -16.03 1.12 30.09
CA TYR A 569 -16.12 0.45 28.79
C TYR A 569 -17.37 -0.45 28.71
N ASN A 570 -17.58 -1.34 29.67
CA ASN A 570 -18.71 -2.26 29.67
C ASN A 570 -20.04 -1.51 29.70
N TYR A 571 -20.14 -0.47 30.54
CA TYR A 571 -21.33 0.37 30.59
C TYR A 571 -21.64 1.01 29.22
N LEU A 572 -20.65 1.65 28.60
CA LEU A 572 -20.80 2.31 27.31
C LEU A 572 -21.04 1.32 26.15
N ASN A 573 -20.43 0.15 26.20
CA ASN A 573 -20.47 -0.82 25.11
C ASN A 573 -21.73 -1.68 25.11
N SER A 574 -22.28 -2.01 26.28
CA SER A 574 -23.41 -2.96 26.40
C SER A 574 -24.62 -2.40 27.15
N THR A 575 -24.43 -1.54 28.15
CA THR A 575 -25.52 -1.15 29.05
C THR A 575 -26.31 0.05 28.50
N VAL A 576 -25.61 1.12 28.10
CA VAL A 576 -26.27 2.32 27.54
C VAL A 576 -27.11 1.97 26.32
N TRP A 577 -26.58 1.09 25.45
CA TRP A 577 -27.28 0.63 24.25
C TRP A 577 -28.58 -0.13 24.51
N ARG A 578 -28.68 -0.83 25.64
CA ARG A 578 -29.90 -1.56 26.02
C ARG A 578 -30.93 -0.65 26.70
N GLN A 579 -30.49 0.50 27.22
CA GLN A 579 -31.33 1.45 27.96
C GLN A 579 -31.95 2.54 27.06
N VAL A 580 -31.51 2.63 25.80
CA VAL A 580 -31.89 3.65 24.80
C VAL A 580 -32.63 3.00 23.65
#